data_AF-A0A352AIX1-F1
#
_entry.id   AF-A0A352AIX1-F1
#
_cell.length_a   1.000
_cell.length_b   1.000
_cell.length_c   1.000
_cell.angle_alpha   90.00
_cell.angle_beta   90.00
_cell.angle_gamma   90.00
#
_symmetry.space_group_name_H-M   'P 1'
#
loop_
_entity.id
_entity.type
_entity.pdbx_description
1 polymer ?
#
loop_
_entity_poly.entity_id
_entity_poly.type
_entity_poly.pdbx_seq_one_letter_code
_entity_poly.pdbx_strand_id
1 'polypeptide(L)' 'MTLDFQRFFKASNPSKTLNLGKAEDWHYYIDFSSVRGGKIIQELKRTIARLSPDDPTCQLFTG' A
#
# COMPACT_ATOMS: atom_id res chain seq x y z
N MET A 1 -4.22 7.72 30.65
CA MET A 1 -3.73 8.05 29.30
C MET A 1 -4.87 8.75 28.58
N THR A 2 -4.72 10.02 28.22
CA THR A 2 -5.78 10.80 27.56
C THR A 2 -5.55 10.74 26.05
N LEU A 3 -6.52 10.21 25.30
CA LEU A 3 -6.43 10.08 23.85
C LEU A 3 -6.64 11.44 23.19
N ASP A 4 -5.67 11.87 22.38
CA ASP A 4 -5.85 13.01 21.47
C ASP A 4 -6.61 12.54 20.22
N PHE A 5 -7.92 12.76 20.21
CA PHE A 5 -8.82 12.37 19.13
C PHE A 5 -8.45 13.02 17.79
N GLN A 6 -8.03 14.29 17.79
CA GLN A 6 -7.70 14.98 16.54
C GLN A 6 -6.46 14.38 15.91
N ARG A 7 -5.44 14.09 16.73
CA ARG A 7 -4.22 13.44 16.25
C ARG A 7 -4.51 12.02 15.76
N PHE A 8 -5.30 11.25 16.51
CA PHE A 8 -5.68 9.90 16.13
C PHE A 8 -6.41 9.86 14.78
N PHE A 9 -7.48 10.66 14.63
CA PHE A 9 -8.25 10.73 13.38
C PHE A 9 -7.40 11.13 12.18
N LYS A 10 -6.48 12.09 12.35
CA LYS A 10 -5.56 12.52 11.29
C LYS A 10 -4.55 11.44 10.92
N ALA A 11 -4.10 10.62 11.87
CA ALA A 11 -3.16 9.53 11.63
C ALA A 11 -3.82 8.32 10.97
N SER A 12 -5.10 8.07 11.24
CA SER A 12 -5.87 6.97 10.67
C SER A 12 -6.56 7.30 9.34
N ASN A 13 -6.48 8.54 8.86
CA ASN A 13 -7.11 8.96 7.61
C ASN A 13 -6.28 8.50 6.40
N PRO A 14 -6.76 7.53 5.58
CA PRO A 14 -6.01 6.99 4.45
C PRO A 14 -5.83 8.00 3.30
N SER A 15 -6.62 9.08 3.25
CA SER A 15 -6.46 10.14 2.24
C SER A 15 -5.30 11.10 2.56
N LYS A 16 -4.70 11.01 3.74
CA LYS A 16 -3.57 11.85 4.13
C LYS A 16 -2.26 11.20 3.68
N THR A 17 -1.54 11.84 2.77
CA THR A 17 -0.19 11.41 2.38
C THR A 17 0.81 11.65 3.52
N LEU A 18 1.63 10.64 3.83
CA LEU A 18 2.75 10.77 4.76
C LEU A 18 3.89 11.59 4.13
N ASN A 19 4.44 12.53 4.88
CA ASN A 19 5.62 13.29 4.47
C ASN A 19 6.87 12.74 5.16
N LEU A 20 7.69 11.99 4.43
CA LEU A 20 8.94 11.40 4.94
C LEU A 20 10.02 12.43 5.30
N GLY A 21 9.85 13.71 4.94
CA GLY A 21 10.67 14.81 5.46
C GLY A 21 10.34 15.20 6.90
N LYS A 22 9.23 14.71 7.46
CA LYS A 22 8.81 14.93 8.86
C LYS A 22 9.07 13.68 9.68
N ALA A 23 9.85 13.82 10.75
CA ALA A 23 10.18 12.72 11.65
C ALA A 23 8.93 12.05 12.25
N GLU A 24 7.85 12.81 12.52
CA GLU A 24 6.66 12.23 13.13
C GLU A 24 5.89 11.29 12.18
N ASP A 25 5.90 11.58 10.88
CA ASP A 25 5.16 10.80 9.89
C ASP A 25 5.82 9.42 9.63
N TRP A 26 7.11 9.27 9.92
CA TRP A 26 7.80 7.97 9.89
C TRP A 26 7.18 6.95 10.85
N HIS A 27 6.64 7.40 11.98
CA HIS A 27 5.98 6.50 12.94
C HIS A 27 4.66 5.92 12.43
N TYR A 28 4.07 6.52 11.39
CA TYR A 28 2.84 6.04 10.76
C TYR A 28 3.11 5.28 9.45
N TYR A 29 4.37 5.18 9.02
CA TYR A 29 4.73 4.42 7.83
C TYR A 29 4.71 2.92 8.13
N ILE A 30 4.02 2.17 7.28
CA ILE A 30 3.98 0.70 7.34
C ILE A 30 4.65 0.18 6.08
N ASP A 31 5.76 -0.54 6.26
CA ASP A 31 6.45 -1.19 5.15
C ASP A 31 5.80 -2.53 4.80
N PHE A 32 5.00 -2.54 3.73
CA PHE A 32 4.43 -3.76 3.17
C PHE A 32 5.36 -4.46 2.15
N SER A 33 6.61 -4.02 1.98
CA SER A 33 7.55 -4.61 1.01
C SER A 33 7.76 -6.11 1.22
N SER A 34 7.80 -6.56 2.49
CA SER A 34 8.00 -7.97 2.86
C SER A 34 6.85 -8.89 2.42
N VAL A 35 5.62 -8.37 2.31
CA VAL A 35 4.45 -9.12 1.81
C VAL A 35 4.21 -8.89 0.31
N ARG A 36 4.90 -7.91 -0.30
CA ARG A 36 4.89 -7.68 -1.77
C ARG A 36 5.68 -8.73 -2.55
N GLY A 37 6.24 -9.74 -1.89
CA GLY A 37 6.86 -10.91 -2.51
C GLY A 37 6.07 -12.18 -2.19
N GLY A 38 5.59 -12.89 -3.22
CA GLY A 38 4.84 -14.14 -3.05
C GLY A 38 4.25 -14.64 -4.36
N LYS A 39 3.27 -15.56 -4.27
CA LYS A 39 2.51 -16.08 -5.42
C LYS A 39 1.89 -14.97 -6.25
N ILE A 40 1.62 -13.80 -5.67
CA ILE A 40 0.89 -12.72 -6.34
C ILE A 40 1.59 -12.23 -7.61
N ILE A 41 2.92 -12.13 -7.62
CA ILE A 41 3.69 -11.76 -8.83
C ILE A 41 3.59 -12.86 -9.89
N GLN A 42 3.62 -14.13 -9.47
CA GLN A 42 3.46 -15.28 -10.38
C GLN A 42 2.03 -15.40 -10.91
N GLU A 43 1.03 -15.06 -10.11
CA GLU A 43 -0.38 -15.03 -10.49
C GLU A 43 -0.69 -13.87 -11.44
N LEU A 44 -0.11 -12.70 -11.21
CA LEU A 44 -0.15 -11.56 -12.13
C LEU A 44 0.43 -11.97 -13.48
N LYS A 45 1.65 -12.51 -13.47
CA LYS A 45 2.34 -13.01 -14.66
C LYS A 45 1.50 -14.07 -15.39
N ARG A 46 0.90 -15.02 -14.65
CA ARG A 46 0.04 -16.05 -15.22
C ARG A 46 -1.20 -15.45 -15.87
N THR A 47 -1.82 -14.46 -15.25
CA THR A 47 -3.01 -13.78 -15.75
C THR A 47 -2.69 -13.03 -17.04
N ILE A 48 -1.62 -12.24 -17.05
CA ILE A 48 -1.16 -11.53 -18.25
C ILE A 48 -0.85 -12.53 -19.37
N ALA A 49 0.00 -13.52 -19.10
CA ALA A 49 0.47 -14.43 -20.15
C ALA A 49 -0.60 -15.41 -20.68
N ARG A 50 -1.63 -15.73 -19.89
CA ARG A 50 -2.65 -16.73 -20.28
C ARG A 50 -4.01 -16.15 -20.63
N LEU A 51 -4.40 -15.04 -20.01
CA LEU A 51 -5.76 -14.49 -20.13
C LEU A 51 -5.78 -13.16 -20.88
N SER A 52 -4.66 -12.42 -20.94
CA SER A 52 -4.57 -11.12 -21.62
C SER A 52 -3.20 -10.92 -22.29
N PRO A 53 -2.79 -11.81 -23.23
CA PRO A 53 -1.45 -11.79 -23.81
C PRO A 53 -1.19 -10.58 -24.70
N ASP A 54 -2.22 -10.06 -25.38
CA ASP A 54 -2.12 -8.97 -26.35
C ASP A 54 -2.73 -7.65 -25.82
N ASP A 55 -3.32 -7.69 -24.63
CA ASP A 55 -4.01 -6.55 -24.03
C ASP A 55 -3.25 -6.01 -22.81
N PRO A 56 -3.07 -4.68 -22.68
CA PRO A 56 -2.47 -4.10 -21.51
C PRO A 56 -3.36 -4.31 -20.28
N THR A 57 -2.79 -4.85 -19.20
CA THR A 57 -3.52 -5.07 -17.94
C THR A 57 -3.10 -4.03 -16.90
N CYS A 58 -4.06 -3.62 -16.06
CA CYS A 58 -3.81 -2.80 -14.90
C CYS A 58 -4.47 -3.47 -13.68
N GLN A 59 -3.66 -4.04 -12.80
CA GLN A 59 -4.13 -4.62 -11.54
C GLN A 59 -3.73 -3.71 -10.38
N LEU A 60 -4.74 -3.27 -9.64
CA LEU A 60 -4.56 -2.42 -8.46
C LEU A 60 -3.93 -3.26 -7.35
N PHE A 61 -2.70 -2.91 -6.98
CA PHE A 61 -2.05 -3.45 -5.79
C PHE A 61 -2.51 -2.65 -4.58
N THR A 62 -3.54 -3.12 -3.87
CA THR A 62 -3.82 -2.61 -2.54
C THR A 62 -2.90 -3.34 -1.56
N GLY A 63 -1.78 -2.69 -1.23
CA GLY A 63 -1.00 -3.00 -0.04
C GLY A 63 -1.63 -2.35 1.18
#